data_AF-A0AAI9F1V4-F1
#
_entry.id   AF-A0AAI9F1V4-F1
#
_cell.length_a   1.000
_cell.length_b   1.000
_cell.length_c   1.000
_cell.angle_alpha   90.00
_cell.angle_beta   90.00
_cell.angle_gamma   90.00
#
_symmetry.space_group_name_H-M   'P 1'
#
loop_
_entity.id
_entity.type
_entity.pdbx_description
1 polymer ?
#
loop_
_entity_poly.entity_id
_entity_poly.type
_entity_poly.pdbx_seq_one_letter_code
_entity_poly.pdbx_strand_id
1 'polypeptide(L)'
;MEKVIFEILSKGIIISTNSSKFHKEATFLLDDDNFNSLNSTLNKIGLYLVGEYGYFYLSKDLKSDEEEKYFNSYKHVILAIAQLKKVFVHLD
;
A
#
# COMPACT_ATOMS: atom_id res chain seq x y z
N MET A 1 10.61 -16.00 -4.62
CA MET A 1 10.64 -14.55 -4.36
C MET A 1 9.33 -14.11 -3.71
N GLU A 2 8.18 -14.45 -4.30
CA GLU A 2 6.83 -14.13 -3.81
C GLU A 2 6.60 -14.32 -2.30
N LYS A 3 7.02 -15.46 -1.72
CA LYS A 3 6.90 -15.72 -0.27
C LYS A 3 7.59 -14.64 0.59
N VAL A 4 8.80 -14.23 0.23
CA VAL A 4 9.58 -13.22 0.96
C VAL A 4 8.88 -11.86 0.88
N ILE A 5 8.39 -11.51 -0.31
CA ILE A 5 7.64 -10.27 -0.54
C ILE A 5 6.37 -10.26 0.33
N PHE A 6 5.62 -11.36 0.33
CA PHE A 6 4.42 -11.47 1.17
C PHE A 6 4.75 -11.33 2.66
N GLU A 7 5.83 -11.96 3.15
CA GLU A 7 6.27 -11.82 4.55
C GLU A 7 6.67 -10.39 4.93
N ILE A 8 7.19 -9.60 3.97
CA ILE A 8 7.51 -8.18 4.17
C ILE A 8 6.22 -7.37 4.20
N LEU A 9 5.40 -7.48 3.15
CA LEU A 9 4.21 -6.65 2.97
C LEU A 9 3.13 -6.94 4.01
N SER A 10 2.97 -8.19 4.45
CA SER A 10 2.01 -8.59 5.49
C SER A 10 2.26 -7.94 6.86
N LYS A 11 3.47 -7.40 7.08
CA LYS A 11 3.81 -6.61 8.27
C LYS A 11 3.39 -5.14 8.16
N GLY A 12 2.74 -4.75 7.06
CA GLY A 12 2.39 -3.35 6.75
C GLY A 12 3.59 -2.53 6.25
N ILE A 13 4.67 -3.18 5.83
CA ILE A 13 5.86 -2.50 5.29
C ILE A 13 5.62 -2.20 3.81
N ILE A 14 5.89 -0.95 3.40
CA ILE A 14 5.87 -0.53 2.00
C ILE A 14 7.24 -0.82 1.37
N ILE A 15 7.26 -1.49 0.23
CA ILE A 15 8.47 -1.68 -0.58
C ILE A 15 8.55 -0.53 -1.58
N SER A 16 9.72 0.09 -1.72
CA SER A 16 9.93 1.20 -2.66
C SER A 16 11.10 0.90 -3.58
N THR A 17 11.00 1.30 -4.84
CA THR A 17 12.10 1.26 -5.84
C THR A 17 13.33 2.05 -5.39
N ASN A 18 13.14 3.05 -4.53
CA ASN A 18 14.21 3.89 -4.00
C ASN A 18 14.85 3.30 -2.73
N SER A 19 14.36 2.16 -2.23
CA SER A 19 14.90 1.51 -1.04
C SER A 19 16.16 0.72 -1.37
N SER A 20 17.25 1.01 -0.66
CA SER A 20 18.48 0.19 -0.71
C SER A 20 18.30 -1.18 -0.06
N LYS A 21 17.35 -1.31 0.88
CA LYS A 21 17.11 -2.52 1.67
C LYS A 21 16.29 -3.57 0.92
N PHE A 22 15.29 -3.13 0.14
CA PHE A 22 14.34 -4.01 -0.56
C PHE A 22 14.46 -3.92 -2.08
N HIS A 23 15.66 -3.62 -2.58
CA HIS A 23 15.88 -3.36 -4.00
C HIS A 23 15.52 -4.57 -4.88
N LYS A 24 15.85 -5.80 -4.44
CA LYS A 24 15.55 -7.02 -5.22
C LYS A 24 14.05 -7.29 -5.30
N GLU A 25 13.34 -7.07 -4.20
CA GLU A 25 11.91 -7.22 -4.09
C GLU A 25 11.18 -6.15 -4.92
N ALA A 26 11.65 -4.91 -4.88
CA ALA A 26 11.12 -3.83 -5.71
C ALA A 26 11.33 -4.13 -7.21
N THR A 27 12.50 -4.61 -7.61
CA THR A 27 12.76 -5.03 -9.00
C THR A 27 11.88 -6.19 -9.44
N PHE A 28 11.62 -7.16 -8.55
CA PHE A 28 10.69 -8.24 -8.85
C PHE A 28 9.25 -7.73 -9.03
N LEU A 29 8.82 -6.77 -8.22
CA LEU A 29 7.47 -6.19 -8.27
C LEU A 29 7.28 -5.18 -9.41
N LEU A 30 8.36 -4.66 -9.98
CA LEU A 30 8.34 -3.83 -11.19
C LEU A 30 8.07 -4.61 -12.47
N ASP A 31 8.28 -5.92 -12.45
CA ASP A 31 7.96 -6.80 -13.57
C ASP A 31 6.47 -7.15 -13.53
N ASP A 32 5.76 -6.79 -14.60
CA ASP A 32 4.29 -6.90 -14.66
C ASP A 32 3.80 -8.34 -14.53
N ASP A 33 4.51 -9.32 -15.10
CA ASP A 33 4.13 -10.73 -15.03
C ASP A 33 4.24 -11.25 -13.60
N ASN A 34 5.36 -10.95 -12.93
CA ASN A 34 5.57 -11.26 -11.52
C ASN A 34 4.55 -10.58 -10.61
N PHE A 35 4.28 -9.30 -10.84
CA PHE A 35 3.29 -8.53 -10.09
C PHE A 35 1.90 -9.15 -10.24
N ASN A 36 1.46 -9.40 -11.47
CA ASN A 36 0.14 -9.95 -11.76
C ASN A 36 -0.04 -11.38 -11.25
N SER A 37 1.01 -12.21 -11.30
CA SER A 37 1.03 -13.56 -10.71
C SER A 37 0.78 -13.51 -9.20
N LEU A 38 1.55 -12.69 -8.49
CA LEU A 38 1.43 -12.56 -7.05
C LEU A 38 0.08 -11.94 -6.67
N ASN A 39 -0.36 -10.89 -7.37
CA ASN A 39 -1.63 -10.24 -7.12
C ASN A 39 -2.81 -11.22 -7.31
N SER A 40 -2.78 -12.04 -8.36
CA SER A 40 -3.79 -13.07 -8.60
C SER A 40 -3.85 -14.11 -7.48
N THR A 41 -2.72 -14.44 -6.88
CA THR A 41 -2.66 -15.36 -5.73
C THR A 41 -3.23 -14.70 -4.47
N LEU A 42 -2.90 -13.45 -4.22
CA LEU A 42 -3.40 -12.68 -3.07
C LEU A 42 -4.92 -12.45 -3.15
N ASN A 43 -5.44 -12.20 -4.35
CA ASN A 43 -6.87 -11.98 -4.56
C ASN A 43 -7.72 -13.17 -4.08
N LYS A 44 -7.18 -14.39 -4.14
CA LYS A 44 -7.86 -15.61 -3.66
C LYS A 44 -8.09 -15.61 -2.14
N ILE A 45 -7.32 -14.83 -1.38
CA ILE A 45 -7.44 -14.68 0.07
C ILE A 45 -8.02 -13.32 0.48
N GLY A 46 -8.56 -12.56 -0.48
CA GLY A 46 -9.19 -11.25 -0.24
C GLY A 46 -8.19 -10.11 0.02
N LEU A 47 -6.94 -10.26 -0.43
CA LEU A 47 -5.91 -9.25 -0.38
C LEU A 47 -5.52 -8.87 -1.81
N TYR A 48 -5.05 -7.65 -2.03
CA TYR A 48 -4.53 -7.25 -3.33
C TYR A 48 -3.22 -6.46 -3.18
N LEU A 49 -2.40 -6.51 -4.21
CA LEU A 49 -1.21 -5.70 -4.36
C LEU A 49 -1.59 -4.35 -4.97
N VAL A 50 -1.05 -3.29 -4.40
CA VAL A 50 -1.05 -1.96 -5.00
C VAL A 50 0.37 -1.61 -5.39
N GLY A 51 0.54 -1.13 -6.62
CA GLY A 51 1.78 -0.60 -7.16
C GLY A 51 1.54 0.80 -7.69
N GLU A 52 1.98 1.83 -6.97
CA GLU A 52 1.78 3.24 -7.34
C GLU A 52 3.09 4.00 -7.21
N TYR A 53 3.52 4.67 -8.29
CA TYR A 53 4.71 5.53 -8.31
C TYR A 53 6.00 4.88 -7.77
N GLY A 54 6.17 3.57 -7.99
CA GLY A 54 7.33 2.81 -7.48
C GLY A 54 7.23 2.42 -6.00
N TYR A 55 6.05 2.51 -5.40
CA TYR A 55 5.73 1.99 -4.08
C TYR A 55 4.79 0.80 -4.20
N PHE A 56 5.08 -0.25 -3.45
CA PHE A 56 4.32 -1.49 -3.44
C PHE A 56 3.88 -1.84 -2.03
N TYR A 57 2.59 -2.13 -1.88
CA TYR A 57 2.02 -2.52 -0.59
C TYR A 57 0.84 -3.48 -0.74
N LEU A 58 0.56 -4.20 0.33
CA LEU A 58 -0.61 -5.06 0.44
C LEU A 58 -1.80 -4.22 0.91
N SER A 59 -2.94 -4.40 0.28
CA SER A 59 -4.19 -3.77 0.67
C SER A 59 -5.33 -4.80 0.74
N LYS A 60 -6.42 -4.39 1.37
CA LYS A 60 -7.68 -5.10 1.42
C LYS A 60 -8.82 -4.10 1.47
N ASP A 61 -9.99 -4.51 1.02
CA ASP A 61 -11.18 -3.72 1.25
C ASP A 61 -11.56 -3.80 2.73
N LEU A 62 -11.86 -2.65 3.31
CA LEU A 62 -12.33 -2.57 4.68
C LEU A 62 -13.80 -2.99 4.73
N LYS A 63 -14.15 -3.74 5.76
CA LYS A 63 -15.56 -3.94 6.11
C LYS A 63 -16.10 -2.66 6.76
N SER A 64 -17.42 -2.47 6.69
CA SER A 64 -18.07 -1.25 7.18
C SER A 64 -17.77 -0.93 8.66
N ASP A 65 -17.63 -1.95 9.50
CA ASP A 65 -17.23 -1.81 10.91
C ASP A 65 -15.75 -1.40 11.07
N GLU A 66 -14.86 -1.91 10.20
CA GLU A 66 -13.45 -1.53 10.16
C GLU A 66 -13.27 -0.08 9.67
N GLU A 67 -14.06 0.34 8.68
CA GLU A 67 -14.07 1.72 8.17
C GLU A 67 -14.48 2.71 9.27
N GLU A 68 -15.58 2.43 9.97
CA GLU A 68 -16.06 3.29 11.05
C GLU A 68 -15.03 3.39 12.18
N LYS A 69 -14.44 2.24 12.56
CA LYS A 69 -13.38 2.21 13.57
C LYS A 69 -12.14 2.99 13.15
N TYR A 70 -11.71 2.85 11.88
CA TYR A 70 -10.58 3.58 11.34
C TYR A 70 -10.86 5.09 11.34
N PHE A 71 -11.99 5.51 10.79
CA PHE A 71 -12.38 6.92 10.74
C PHE A 71 -12.42 7.54 12.14
N ASN A 72 -13.04 6.87 13.09
CA ASN A 72 -13.13 7.36 14.47
C ASN A 72 -11.76 7.44 15.15
N SER A 73 -10.86 6.50 14.90
CA SER A 73 -9.50 6.47 15.48
C SER A 73 -8.60 7.58 14.92
N TYR A 74 -8.76 7.92 13.63
CA TYR A 74 -7.86 8.84 12.92
C TYR A 74 -8.53 10.16 12.49
N LYS A 75 -9.75 10.43 12.98
CA LYS A 75 -10.55 11.61 12.61
C LYS A 75 -9.78 12.91 12.66
N HIS A 76 -8.99 13.12 13.72
CA HIS A 76 -8.21 14.35 13.89
C HIS A 76 -7.13 14.51 12.82
N VAL A 77 -6.46 13.43 12.44
CA VAL A 77 -5.43 13.43 11.38
C VAL A 77 -6.08 13.70 10.02
N ILE A 78 -7.20 13.04 9.72
CA ILE A 78 -7.96 13.26 8.49
C ILE A 78 -8.37 14.74 8.37
N LEU A 79 -8.90 15.33 9.44
CA LEU A 79 -9.28 16.75 9.48
C LEU A 79 -8.07 17.67 9.32
N ALA A 80 -6.95 17.37 9.97
CA ALA A 80 -5.71 18.15 9.82
C ALA A 80 -5.21 18.12 8.36
N ILE A 81 -5.17 16.96 7.72
CA ILE A 81 -4.80 16.82 6.30
C ILE A 81 -5.76 17.62 5.42
N ALA A 82 -7.07 17.56 5.67
CA ALA A 82 -8.07 18.31 4.91
C ALA A 82 -7.87 19.83 5.05
N GLN A 83 -7.50 20.32 6.24
CA GLN A 83 -7.16 21.73 6.46
C GLN A 83 -5.86 22.11 5.74
N LEU A 84 -4.81 21.29 5.85
CA LEU A 84 -3.54 21.52 5.17
C LEU A 84 -3.74 21.58 3.65
N LYS A 85 -4.53 20.67 3.07
CA LYS A 85 -4.87 20.69 1.65
C LYS A 85 -5.54 21.99 1.21
N LYS A 86 -6.37 22.61 2.06
CA LYS A 86 -6.99 23.92 1.77
C LYS A 86 -6.01 25.08 1.82
N VAL A 87 -4.97 24.99 2.65
CA VAL A 87 -3.94 26.04 2.77
C VAL A 87 -2.90 25.92 1.65
N PHE A 88 -2.57 24.69 1.24
CA PHE A 88 -1.56 24.40 0.23
C PHE A 88 -2.11 24.29 -1.20
N VAL A 89 -3.33 24.77 -1.48
CA VAL A 89 -3.92 24.83 -2.84
C VAL A 89 -3.07 25.64 -3.84
N HIS A 90 -2.04 26.34 -3.37
CA HIS A 90 -1.14 27.16 -4.20
C HIS A 90 0.29 26.61 -4.35
N LEU A 91 0.54 25.35 -4.01
CA LEU A 91 1.78 24.66 -4.33
C LEU A 91 1.52 23.68 -5.49
N ASP A 92 1.28 24.24 -6.67
CA ASP A 92 1.47 23.57 -7.96
C ASP A 92 2.84 23.97 -8.54
#